data_AF-C3R449-F1
#
_entry.id   AF-C3R449-F1
#
_cell.length_a   1.000
_cell.length_b   1.000
_cell.length_c   1.000
_cell.angle_alpha   90.00
_cell.angle_beta   90.00
_cell.angle_gamma   90.00
#
_symmetry.space_group_name_H-M   'P 1'
#
loop_
_entity.id
_entity.type
_entity.pdbx_description
1 polymer ?
#
loop_
_entity_poly.entity_id
_entity_poly.type
_entity_poly.pdbx_seq_one_letter_code
_entity_poly.pdbx_strand_id
1 'polypeptide(L)' 'MSKFIELPVFPSGLRNTEYVYMPVNIEQIAYVMPSSKDRCKLYFSANEYIDVDIDINEMKDIVKCTEKVKSADNTD' A
#
# COMPACT_ATOMS: atom_id res chain seq x y z
N MET A 1 -1.22 -13.88 10.66
CA MET A 1 -0.33 -12.76 11.03
C MET A 1 -0.61 -11.63 10.08
N SER A 2 -0.99 -10.46 10.58
CA SER A 2 -1.23 -9.28 9.73
C SER A 2 0.09 -8.76 9.16
N LYS A 3 0.14 -8.52 7.85
CA LYS A 3 1.32 -7.95 7.19
C LYS A 3 1.25 -6.44 7.17
N PHE A 4 2.13 -5.81 7.94
CA PHE A 4 2.31 -4.37 7.93
C PHE A 4 3.64 -4.01 7.26
N ILE A 5 3.63 -2.94 6.47
CA ILE A 5 4.84 -2.33 5.92
C ILE A 5 4.80 -0.83 6.20
N GLU A 6 5.95 -0.23 6.47
CA GLU A 6 6.03 1.23 6.62
C GLU A 6 6.08 1.88 5.24
N LEU A 7 5.07 2.69 4.92
CA LEU A 7 4.99 3.44 3.67
C LEU A 7 5.05 4.94 3.91
N PRO A 8 5.67 5.71 3.00
CA PRO A 8 5.64 7.17 3.03
C PRO A 8 4.24 7.65 2.59
N VAL A 9 3.39 7.95 3.56
CA VAL A 9 2.00 8.40 3.36
C VAL A 9 1.93 9.91 3.34
N PHE A 10 1.19 10.48 2.38
CA PHE A 10 0.81 11.89 2.39
C PHE A 10 -0.51 12.07 3.16
N PRO A 11 -0.49 12.73 4.33
CA PRO A 11 -1.71 13.05 5.04
C PRO A 11 -2.56 14.01 4.21
N SER A 12 -3.82 13.63 3.95
CA SER A 12 -4.78 14.47 3.22
C SER A 12 -5.00 15.78 3.96
N GLY A 13 -4.38 16.86 3.47
CA GLY A 13 -4.53 18.21 4.02
C GLY A 13 -3.23 19.00 4.17
N LEU A 14 -2.07 18.34 4.15
CA LEU A 14 -0.78 19.03 4.14
C LEU A 14 -0.34 19.30 2.70
N ARG A 15 0.32 20.44 2.48
CA ARG A 15 0.99 20.74 1.21
C ARG A 15 1.86 19.52 0.87
N ASN A 16 1.66 18.98 -0.33
CA ASN A 16 2.16 17.72 -0.90
C ASN A 16 3.70 17.44 -0.81
N THR A 17 4.43 18.11 0.07
CA THR A 17 5.87 18.07 0.27
C THR A 17 6.30 17.29 1.51
N GLU A 18 5.40 16.98 2.44
CA GLU A 18 5.74 16.22 3.66
C GLU A 18 4.99 14.89 3.68
N TYR A 19 5.75 13.79 3.75
CA TYR A 19 5.25 12.44 3.95
C TYR A 19 5.57 11.98 5.37
N VAL A 20 4.75 11.08 5.89
CA VAL A 20 4.96 10.42 7.17
C VAL A 20 5.02 8.91 6.95
N TYR A 21 5.99 8.24 7.56
CA TYR A 21 6.03 6.78 7.53
C TYR A 21 4.94 6.24 8.45
N MET A 22 4.00 5.51 7.86
CA MET A 22 2.92 4.87 8.60
C MET A 22 2.91 3.36 8.33
N PRO A 23 2.67 2.52 9.35
CA PRO A 23 2.47 1.09 9.15
C PRO A 23 1.14 0.87 8.43
N VAL A 24 1.21 0.36 7.21
CA VAL A 24 0.08 0.06 6.34
C VAL A 24 -0.16 -1.44 6.30
N ASN A 25 -1.38 -1.87 6.60
CA ASN A 25 -1.78 -3.27 6.46
C ASN A 25 -2.07 -3.60 4.99
N ILE A 26 -1.13 -4.26 4.34
CA ILE A 26 -1.25 -4.57 2.90
C ILE A 26 -2.30 -5.63 2.59
N GLU A 27 -2.68 -6.45 3.56
CA GLU A 27 -3.76 -7.43 3.39
C GLU A 27 -5.15 -6.78 3.37
N GLN A 28 -5.28 -5.54 3.85
CA GLN A 28 -6.53 -4.79 3.81
C GLN A 28 -6.65 -3.92 2.56
N ILE A 29 -5.62 -3.85 1.72
CA ILE A 29 -5.67 -3.08 0.48
C ILE A 29 -6.59 -3.83 -0.49
N ALA A 30 -7.71 -3.20 -0.82
CA ALA A 30 -8.67 -3.73 -1.78
C ALA A 30 -8.17 -3.54 -3.22
N TYR A 31 -7.63 -2.36 -3.55
CA TYR A 31 -7.02 -2.07 -4.84
C TYR A 31 -6.11 -0.85 -4.78
N VAL A 32 -5.19 -0.77 -5.74
CA VAL A 32 -4.22 0.32 -5.89
C VAL A 32 -4.55 1.10 -7.16
N MET A 33 -4.67 2.42 -7.05
CA MET A 33 -4.84 3.31 -8.21
C MET A 33 -3.65 4.26 -8.37
N PRO A 34 -3.24 4.59 -9.59
CA PRO A 34 -2.24 5.62 -9.81
C PRO A 34 -2.82 7.00 -9.43
N SER A 35 -2.01 7.86 -8.81
CA SER A 35 -2.44 9.19 -8.37
C SER A 35 -1.80 10.28 -9.24
N SER A 36 -0.53 10.58 -9.00
CA SER A 36 0.30 11.54 -9.74
C SER A 36 1.67 10.90 -10.01
N LYS A 37 2.55 11.57 -10.74
CA LYS A 37 3.89 11.03 -11.07
C LYS A 37 4.58 10.52 -9.80
N ASP A 38 4.93 9.24 -9.80
CA ASP A 38 5.58 8.51 -8.69
C ASP A 38 4.73 8.34 -7.41
N ARG A 39 3.40 8.47 -7.51
CA ARG A 39 2.46 8.33 -6.38
C ARG A 39 1.29 7.42 -6.67
N CYS A 40 0.86 6.70 -5.63
CA CYS A 40 -0.27 5.79 -5.70
C CYS A 40 -1.25 6.00 -4.57
N LYS A 41 -2.51 5.66 -4.83
CA LYS A 41 -3.58 5.57 -3.84
C LYS A 41 -3.82 4.13 -3.47
N LEU A 42 -3.78 3.85 -2.18
CA LEU A 42 -4.12 2.55 -1.61
C LEU A 42 -5.52 2.66 -1.05
N TYR A 43 -6.48 1.95 -1.65
CA TYR A 43 -7.85 1.92 -1.17
C TYR A 43 -8.04 0.72 -0.25
N PHE A 44 -8.46 0.98 0.98
CA PHE A 44 -8.89 -0.05 1.93
C PHE A 44 -10.40 -0.28 1.85
N SER A 45 -11.14 0.73 1.40
CA SER A 45 -12.59 0.70 1.16
C SER A 45 -12.99 1.80 0.18
N ALA A 46 -14.26 1.80 -0.26
CA ALA A 46 -14.76 2.77 -1.26
C ALA A 46 -14.52 4.25 -0.89
N ASN A 47 -14.50 4.56 0.42
CA ASN A 47 -14.31 5.92 0.95
C ASN A 47 -13.02 6.09 1.75
N GLU A 48 -12.20 5.04 1.88
CA GLU A 48 -11.00 5.05 2.71
C GLU A 48 -9.78 4.72 1.86
N TYR A 49 -8.92 5.72 1.70
CA TYR A 49 -7.68 5.60 0.96
C TYR A 49 -6.57 6.43 1.58
N ILE A 50 -5.34 6.09 1.24
CA ILE A 50 -4.14 6.87 1.53
C ILE A 50 -3.36 7.10 0.24
N ASP A 51 -2.70 8.26 0.13
CA ASP A 51 -1.74 8.55 -0.95
C ASP A 51 -0.34 8.18 -0.44
N VAL A 52 0.43 7.45 -1.25
CA VAL A 52 1.81 7.06 -0.94
C VAL A 52 2.77 7.51 -2.04
N ASP A 53 3.99 7.89 -1.65
CA ASP A 53 5.09 8.25 -2.57
C ASP A 53 5.83 7.00 -3.06
N ILE A 54 5.10 6.13 -3.76
CA ILE A 54 5.64 4.89 -4.33
C ILE A 54 5.04 4.69 -5.72
N ASP A 55 5.86 4.22 -6.67
CA ASP A 55 5.40 3.86 -8.01
C ASP A 55 4.40 2.70 -7.98
N ILE A 56 3.44 2.72 -8.90
CA ILE A 56 2.38 1.71 -8.92
C ILE A 56 2.91 0.30 -9.20
N ASN A 57 3.99 0.17 -9.97
CA ASN A 57 4.57 -1.13 -10.27
C ASN A 57 5.28 -1.70 -9.05
N GLU A 58 6.02 -0.87 -8.31
CA GLU A 58 6.65 -1.26 -7.05
C GLU A 58 5.59 -1.65 -6.01
N MET A 59 4.53 -0.84 -5.85
CA MET A 59 3.45 -1.16 -4.94
C MET A 59 2.71 -2.45 -5.32
N LYS A 60 2.47 -2.67 -6.62
CA LYS A 60 1.87 -3.92 -7.10
C LYS A 60 2.76 -5.12 -6.82
N ASP A 61 4.08 -4.98 -6.94
CA ASP A 61 5.00 -6.08 -6.61
C ASP A 61 4.97 -6.40 -5.11
N ILE A 62 4.92 -5.38 -4.25
CA ILE A 62 4.79 -5.54 -2.79
C ILE A 62 3.49 -6.29 -2.43
N VAL A 63 2.34 -5.84 -2.96
CA VAL A 63 1.04 -6.50 -2.71
C VAL A 63 1.03 -7.92 -3.29
N LYS A 64 1.58 -8.14 -4.49
CA LYS A 64 1.64 -9.46 -5.14
C LYS A 64 2.60 -10.43 -4.43
N CYS A 65 3.73 -9.92 -3.91
CA CYS A 65 4.61 -10.70 -3.05
C CYS A 65 3.86 -11.23 -1.82
N THR A 66 2.89 -10.46 -1.30
CA THR A 66 2.09 -10.94 -0.17
C THR A 66 1.06 -12.02 -0.50
N GLU A 67 0.55 -12.08 -1.74
CA GLU A 67 -0.24 -13.21 -2.21
C GLU A 67 0.60 -14.50 -2.29
N LYS A 68 1.87 -14.41 -2.71
CA LYS A 68 2.74 -15.58 -2.83
C LYS A 68 3.11 -16.24 -1.50
N VAL A 69 3.17 -15.50 -0.39
CA VAL A 69 3.45 -16.11 0.94
C VAL A 69 2.25 -16.85 1.52
N LYS A 70 1.06 -16.78 0.90
CA LYS A 70 -0.10 -17.59 1.29
C LYS A 70 0.01 -19.04 0.79
N SER A 71 0.96 -19.33 -0.09
CA SER A 71 1.12 -20.64 -0.76
C SER A 71 2.36 -21.41 -0.33
N ALA A 72 2.91 -21.13 0.85
CA ALA A 72 4.04 -21.87 1.43
C ALA A 72 3.76 -22.27 2.89
N ASP A 73 2.58 -22.82 3.13
CA ASP A 73 2.27 -23.57 4.36
C ASP A 73 1.19 -24.59 4.01
N ASN A 74 1.61 -25.70 3.39
CA ASN A 74 0.91 -26.99 3.32
C ASN A 74 1.79 -27.93 2.46
N THR A 75 2.87 -28.40 3.05
CA THR A 75 3.38 -29.74 2.70
C THR A 75 3.50 -30.49 4.01
N ASP A 76 2.58 -31.44 4.14
CA ASP A 76 2.47 -32.54 5.11
C ASP A 76 3.80 -33.28 5.36
#